data_AF-A0A2D9SDH1-F1
#
_entry.id   AF-A0A2D9SDH1-F1
#
_cell.length_a   1.000
_cell.length_b   1.000
_cell.length_c   1.000
_cell.angle_alpha   90.00
_cell.angle_beta   90.00
_cell.angle_gamma   90.00
#
_symmetry.space_group_name_H-M   'P 1'
#
loop_
_entity.id
_entity.type
_entity.pdbx_description
1 polymer ?
#
loop_
_entity_poly.entity_id
_entity_poly.type
_entity_poly.pdbx_seq_one_letter_code
_entity_poly.pdbx_strand_id
1 'polypeptide(L)'
;MILNNSRLILSLNGIIMIIQGISFIIFANEITISMFPFSENNLQALELGVSLRYSMGSGSIFIGLLLFLCRGTTRSAAQKLLLGSGIGFLLLMITLLYILFVRNVMVPVPVLLVFFILSILSLYVSTRKFQE
;
A
#
# COMPACT_ATOMS: atom_id res chain seq x y z
N MET A 1 -23.17 -4.22 3.51
CA MET A 1 -23.13 -3.28 4.66
C MET A 1 -21.78 -2.55 4.79
N ILE A 2 -20.62 -3.22 4.63
CA ILE A 2 -19.28 -2.60 4.72
C ILE A 2 -18.96 -1.64 3.56
N LEU A 3 -19.26 -2.03 2.31
CA LEU A 3 -18.98 -1.26 1.09
C LEU A 3 -19.79 0.04 0.95
N ASN A 4 -20.70 0.32 1.88
CA ASN A 4 -21.55 1.51 1.85
C ASN A 4 -21.06 2.60 2.80
N ASN A 5 -19.94 2.38 3.49
CA ASN A 5 -19.42 3.31 4.48
C ASN A 5 -17.97 3.69 4.17
N SER A 6 -17.79 4.84 3.52
CA SER A 6 -16.48 5.39 3.16
C SER A 6 -15.53 5.53 4.35
N ARG A 7 -16.05 5.79 5.56
CA ARG A 7 -15.24 5.91 6.78
C ARG A 7 -14.67 4.57 7.22
N LEU A 8 -15.45 3.50 7.09
CA LEU A 8 -14.97 2.15 7.38
C LEU A 8 -13.89 1.72 6.38
N ILE A 9 -14.06 2.03 5.10
CA ILE A 9 -13.05 1.70 4.07
C ILE A 9 -11.76 2.49 4.28
N LEU A 10 -11.83 3.77 4.64
CA LEU A 10 -10.64 4.54 5.05
C LEU A 10 -9.93 3.91 6.24
N SER A 11 -10.68 3.49 7.24
CA SER A 11 -10.12 2.83 8.42
C SER A 11 -9.44 1.50 8.06
N LEU A 12 -10.07 0.69 7.20
CA LEU A 12 -9.52 -0.59 6.76
C LEU A 12 -8.25 -0.40 5.93
N ASN A 13 -8.29 0.49 4.93
CA ASN A 13 -7.12 0.84 4.13
C ASN A 13 -5.98 1.34 5.02
N GLY A 14 -6.31 2.18 6.01
CA GLY A 14 -5.35 2.68 6.98
C GLY A 14 -4.66 1.58 7.78
N ILE A 15 -5.45 0.66 8.35
CA ILE A 15 -4.95 -0.50 9.12
C ILE A 15 -4.07 -1.40 8.25
N ILE A 16 -4.49 -1.71 7.03
CA ILE A 16 -3.73 -2.56 6.11
C ILE A 16 -2.37 -1.91 5.79
N MET A 17 -2.34 -0.61 5.50
CA MET A 17 -1.11 0.13 5.22
C MET A 17 -0.16 0.19 6.43
N ILE A 18 -0.71 0.31 7.65
CA ILE A 18 0.09 0.24 8.89
C ILE A 18 0.72 -1.15 9.04
N ILE A 19 -0.09 -2.21 8.92
CA ILE A 19 0.40 -3.60 9.03
C ILE A 19 1.48 -3.86 7.98
N GLN A 20 1.25 -3.46 6.74
CA GLN A 20 2.22 -3.60 5.66
C GLN A 20 3.53 -2.84 5.96
N GLY A 21 3.43 -1.63 6.48
CA GLY A 21 4.61 -0.85 6.83
C GLY A 21 5.40 -1.45 7.99
N ILE A 22 4.72 -2.01 9.00
CA ILE A 22 5.36 -2.78 10.07
C ILE A 22 6.07 -4.01 9.49
N SER A 23 5.43 -4.75 8.57
CA SER A 23 6.04 -5.90 7.91
C SER A 23 7.32 -5.53 7.14
N PHE A 24 7.35 -4.37 6.47
CA PHE A 24 8.57 -3.90 5.79
C PHE A 24 9.72 -3.61 6.74
N ILE A 25 9.42 -3.19 7.99
CA ILE A 25 10.43 -2.89 9.00
C ILE A 25 10.94 -4.17 9.65
N ILE A 26 10.03 -5.06 10.08
CA ILE A 26 10.38 -6.30 10.78
C ILE A 26 11.09 -7.29 9.85
N PHE A 27 10.61 -7.42 8.61
CA PHE A 27 11.13 -8.39 7.63
C PHE A 27 11.95 -7.73 6.52
N ALA A 28 12.61 -6.60 6.80
CA ALA A 28 13.30 -5.80 5.80
C ALA A 28 14.34 -6.61 5.00
N ASN A 29 15.06 -7.50 5.69
CA ASN A 29 16.13 -8.30 5.12
C ASN A 29 15.57 -9.41 4.21
N GLU A 30 14.62 -10.17 4.75
CA GLU A 30 13.96 -11.31 4.11
C GLU A 30 13.22 -10.87 2.85
N ILE A 31 12.50 -9.75 2.91
CA ILE A 31 11.79 -9.21 1.75
C ILE A 31 12.80 -8.71 0.71
N THR A 32 13.95 -8.16 1.11
CA THR A 32 15.00 -7.72 0.18
C THR A 32 15.63 -8.89 -0.56
N ILE A 33 16.04 -9.95 0.16
CA ILE A 33 16.61 -11.16 -0.43
C ILE A 33 15.57 -11.85 -1.32
N SER A 34 14.33 -11.95 -0.86
CA SER A 34 13.24 -12.55 -1.66
C SER A 34 12.97 -11.80 -2.96
N MET A 35 13.09 -10.47 -2.97
CA MET A 35 12.89 -9.66 -4.19
C MET A 35 14.12 -9.61 -5.09
N PHE A 36 15.31 -9.66 -4.49
CA PHE A 36 16.60 -9.52 -5.15
C PHE A 36 17.57 -10.60 -4.63
N PRO A 37 17.48 -11.86 -5.08
CA PRO A 37 18.29 -12.96 -4.53
C PRO A 37 19.80 -12.72 -4.62
N PHE A 38 20.27 -11.99 -5.63
CA PHE A 38 21.68 -11.64 -5.77
C PHE A 38 22.22 -10.78 -4.62
N SER A 39 21.35 -10.08 -3.88
CA SER A 39 21.75 -9.22 -2.76
C SER A 39 22.31 -10.02 -1.59
N GLU A 40 21.98 -11.30 -1.45
CA GLU A 40 22.51 -12.18 -0.40
C GLU A 40 24.04 -12.30 -0.45
N ASN A 41 24.61 -12.27 -1.66
CA ASN A 41 26.06 -12.35 -1.87
C ASN A 41 26.73 -10.98 -2.02
N ASN A 42 25.98 -9.88 -1.86
CA ASN A 42 26.48 -8.52 -2.00
C ASN A 42 25.96 -7.62 -0.87
N LEU A 43 26.77 -7.47 0.18
CA LEU A 43 26.43 -6.71 1.39
C LEU A 43 25.97 -5.27 1.09
N GLN A 44 26.62 -4.57 0.14
CA GLN A 44 26.22 -3.20 -0.21
C GLN A 44 24.83 -3.18 -0.85
N ALA A 45 24.54 -4.12 -1.76
CA ALA A 45 23.21 -4.23 -2.36
C ALA A 45 22.14 -4.58 -1.32
N LEU A 46 22.48 -5.45 -0.36
CA LEU A 46 21.59 -5.83 0.73
C LEU A 46 21.27 -4.64 1.65
N GLU A 47 22.29 -3.93 2.13
CA GLU A 47 22.10 -2.77 3.01
C GLU A 47 21.30 -1.65 2.34
N LEU A 48 21.54 -1.41 1.04
CA LEU A 48 20.75 -0.45 0.26
C LEU A 48 19.29 -0.89 0.16
N GLY A 49 19.04 -2.17 -0.17
CA GLY A 49 17.69 -2.71 -0.27
C GLY A 49 16.94 -2.67 1.07
N VAL A 50 17.61 -3.05 2.16
CA VAL A 50 17.08 -2.98 3.53
C VAL A 50 16.74 -1.55 3.91
N SER A 51 17.64 -0.58 3.65
CA SER A 51 17.41 0.84 3.94
C SER A 51 16.20 1.40 3.19
N LEU A 52 15.99 0.96 1.93
CA LEU A 52 14.81 1.28 1.15
C LEU A 52 13.54 0.67 1.78
N ARG A 53 13.59 -0.53 2.36
CA ARG A 53 12.43 -1.10 3.07
C ARG A 53 12.04 -0.30 4.30
N TYR A 54 12.99 0.20 5.08
CA TYR A 54 12.67 1.09 6.20
C TYR A 54 11.96 2.36 5.72
N SER A 55 12.42 2.94 4.61
CA SER A 55 11.78 4.11 3.98
C SER A 55 10.37 3.80 3.45
N MET A 56 10.19 2.65 2.79
CA MET A 56 8.87 2.20 2.34
C MET A 56 7.93 1.89 3.50
N GLY A 57 8.47 1.32 4.58
CA GLY A 57 7.74 0.98 5.80
C GLY A 57 7.22 2.22 6.50
N SER A 58 8.08 3.22 6.72
CA SER A 58 7.69 4.49 7.34
C SER A 58 6.67 5.25 6.49
N GLY A 59 6.85 5.29 5.16
CA GLY A 59 5.88 5.88 4.24
C GLY A 59 4.52 5.18 4.27
N SER A 60 4.52 3.84 4.34
CA SER A 60 3.29 3.05 4.42
C SER A 60 2.55 3.28 5.74
N ILE A 61 3.28 3.31 6.87
CA ILE A 61 2.69 3.64 8.18
C ILE A 61 2.13 5.06 8.18
N PHE A 62 2.86 6.03 7.64
CA PHE A 62 2.41 7.42 7.56
C PHE A 62 1.10 7.55 6.80
N ILE A 63 1.02 6.98 5.58
CA ILE A 63 -0.21 6.95 4.79
C ILE A 63 -1.32 6.22 5.55
N GLY A 64 -1.00 5.09 6.17
CA GLY A 64 -1.97 4.31 6.92
C GLY A 64 -2.58 5.07 8.11
N LEU A 65 -1.74 5.78 8.87
CA LEU A 65 -2.19 6.67 9.94
C LEU A 65 -3.04 7.82 9.42
N LEU A 66 -2.64 8.45 8.31
CA LEU A 66 -3.40 9.52 7.68
C LEU A 66 -4.82 9.04 7.30
N LEU A 67 -4.91 7.91 6.58
CA LEU A 67 -6.20 7.34 6.18
C LEU A 67 -7.04 6.94 7.39
N PHE A 68 -6.42 6.33 8.40
CA PHE A 68 -7.10 5.92 9.63
C PHE A 68 -7.66 7.13 10.39
N LEU A 69 -6.88 8.19 10.59
CA LEU A 69 -7.30 9.40 11.30
C LEU A 69 -8.37 10.17 10.53
N CYS A 70 -8.25 10.24 9.20
CA CYS A 70 -9.24 10.90 8.35
C CYS A 70 -10.60 10.19 8.28
N ARG A 71 -10.78 9.01 8.89
CA ARG A 71 -12.09 8.34 8.98
C ARG A 71 -13.17 9.19 9.66
N GLY A 72 -12.78 10.14 10.53
CA GLY A 72 -13.70 11.03 11.24
C GLY A 72 -14.26 12.18 10.39
N THR A 73 -13.78 12.35 9.15
CA THR A 73 -14.16 13.47 8.29
C THR A 73 -15.60 13.35 7.76
N THR A 74 -16.11 14.43 7.17
CA THR A 74 -17.42 14.44 6.49
C THR A 74 -17.43 13.39 5.36
N ARG A 75 -18.60 12.82 5.03
CA ARG A 75 -18.70 11.78 3.99
C ARG A 75 -18.10 12.23 2.66
N SER A 76 -18.32 13.49 2.28
CA SER A 76 -17.76 14.07 1.05
C SER A 76 -16.23 14.15 1.07
N ALA A 77 -15.64 14.59 2.19
CA ALA A 77 -14.19 14.60 2.34
C ALA A 77 -13.60 13.18 2.33
N ALA A 78 -14.26 12.24 3.01
CA ALA A 78 -13.84 10.83 3.03
C ALA A 78 -13.85 10.19 1.64
N GLN A 79 -14.85 10.48 0.79
CA GLN A 79 -14.88 9.98 -0.59
C GLN A 79 -13.78 10.59 -1.47
N LYS A 80 -13.47 11.88 -1.32
CA LYS A 80 -12.35 12.51 -2.04
C LYS A 80 -11.01 11.91 -1.63
N LEU A 81 -10.82 11.66 -0.34
CA LEU A 81 -9.62 10.98 0.16
C LEU A 81 -9.52 9.54 -0.35
N LEU A 82 -10.64 8.81 -0.38
CA LEU A 82 -10.68 7.47 -0.98
C LEU A 82 -10.34 7.50 -2.46
N LEU A 83 -10.86 8.46 -3.23
CA LEU A 83 -10.53 8.61 -4.64
C LEU A 83 -9.02 8.83 -4.83
N GLY A 84 -8.45 9.79 -4.10
CA GLY A 84 -7.02 10.10 -4.16
C GLY A 84 -6.16 8.90 -3.76
N SER A 85 -6.50 8.23 -2.65
CA SER A 85 -5.80 7.02 -2.21
C SER A 85 -5.95 5.86 -3.19
N GLY A 86 -7.11 5.67 -3.79
CA GLY A 86 -7.38 4.63 -4.79
C GLY A 86 -6.54 4.81 -6.04
N ILE A 87 -6.42 6.04 -6.55
CA ILE A 87 -5.51 6.36 -7.66
C ILE A 87 -4.06 6.11 -7.26
N GLY A 88 -3.66 6.50 -6.03
CA GLY A 88 -2.33 6.24 -5.51
C GLY A 88 -2.01 4.73 -5.41
N PHE A 89 -2.94 3.92 -4.91
CA PHE A 89 -2.78 2.46 -4.86
C PHE A 89 -2.73 1.83 -6.25
N LEU A 90 -3.50 2.35 -7.20
CA LEU A 90 -3.45 1.92 -8.60
C LEU A 90 -2.08 2.23 -9.23
N LEU A 91 -1.53 3.41 -8.97
CA LEU A 91 -0.19 3.78 -9.43
C LEU A 91 0.87 2.84 -8.85
N LEU A 92 0.82 2.55 -7.55
CA LEU A 92 1.72 1.60 -6.90
C LEU A 92 1.59 0.19 -7.51
N MET A 93 0.36 -0.26 -7.78
CA MET A 93 0.12 -1.54 -8.45
C MET A 93 0.75 -1.58 -9.84
N ILE A 94 0.57 -0.53 -10.65
CA ILE A 94 1.21 -0.43 -11.97
C ILE A 94 2.74 -0.45 -11.85
N THR A 95 3.31 0.27 -10.88
CA THR A 95 4.75 0.25 -10.62
C THR A 95 5.25 -1.15 -10.25
N LEU A 96 4.52 -1.89 -9.41
CA LEU A 96 4.89 -3.27 -9.06
C LEU A 96 4.82 -4.20 -10.27
N LEU A 97 3.80 -4.06 -11.12
CA LEU A 97 3.70 -4.83 -12.37
C LEU A 97 4.84 -4.47 -13.33
N TYR A 98 5.20 -3.19 -13.45
CA TYR A 98 6.36 -2.77 -14.25
C TYR A 98 7.66 -3.41 -13.73
N ILE A 99 7.87 -3.39 -12.41
CA ILE A 99 9.05 -3.98 -11.79
C ILE A 99 9.08 -5.51 -11.99
N LEU A 100 7.92 -6.18 -11.90
CA LEU A 100 7.79 -7.62 -12.14
C LEU A 100 8.11 -7.99 -13.60
N PHE A 101 7.47 -7.34 -14.57
CA PHE A 101 7.54 -7.75 -15.98
C PHE A 101 8.71 -7.12 -16.76
N VAL A 102 9.11 -5.89 -16.43
CA VAL A 102 10.13 -5.16 -17.18
C VAL A 102 11.49 -5.25 -16.50
N ARG A 103 11.52 -5.20 -15.16
CA ARG A 103 12.77 -5.30 -14.40
C ARG A 103 13.09 -6.72 -13.94
N ASN A 104 12.21 -7.70 -14.20
CA ASN A 104 12.36 -9.11 -13.82
C ASN A 104 12.69 -9.30 -12.33
N VAL A 105 12.12 -8.46 -11.47
CA VAL A 105 12.30 -8.54 -10.02
C VAL A 105 11.21 -9.44 -9.44
N MET A 106 11.57 -10.25 -8.45
CA MET A 106 10.64 -11.19 -7.83
C MET A 106 9.70 -10.47 -6.86
N VAL A 107 8.60 -9.90 -7.37
CA VAL A 107 7.64 -9.20 -6.52
C VAL A 107 6.78 -10.20 -5.74
N PRO A 108 6.67 -10.11 -4.39
CA PRO A 108 5.83 -10.99 -3.61
C PRO A 108 4.35 -10.82 -3.99
N VAL A 109 3.72 -11.92 -4.40
CA VAL A 109 2.30 -11.98 -4.77
C VAL A 109 1.37 -11.35 -3.72
N PRO A 110 1.58 -11.53 -2.40
CA PRO A 110 0.73 -10.90 -1.39
C PRO A 110 0.67 -9.37 -1.53
N VAL A 111 1.77 -8.71 -1.88
CA VAL A 111 1.83 -7.25 -2.02
C VAL A 111 1.03 -6.77 -3.23
N LEU A 112 1.11 -7.50 -4.35
CA LEU A 112 0.30 -7.23 -5.54
C LEU A 112 -1.19 -7.33 -5.23
N LEU A 113 -1.61 -8.39 -4.54
CA LEU A 113 -3.00 -8.57 -4.15
C LEU A 113 -3.50 -7.46 -3.23
N VAL A 114 -2.69 -7.04 -2.25
CA VAL A 114 -3.03 -5.95 -1.34
C VAL A 114 -3.29 -4.65 -2.12
N PHE A 115 -2.38 -4.21 -2.98
CA PHE A 115 -2.58 -2.96 -3.73
C PHE A 115 -3.72 -3.05 -4.74
N PHE A 116 -3.92 -4.21 -5.37
CA PHE A 116 -5.06 -4.45 -6.24
C PHE A 116 -6.40 -4.30 -5.51
N ILE A 117 -6.53 -4.97 -4.36
CA ILE A 117 -7.75 -4.93 -3.53
C ILE A 117 -7.99 -3.52 -3.00
N LEU A 118 -6.96 -2.88 -2.43
CA LEU A 118 -7.05 -1.50 -1.91
C LEU A 118 -7.47 -0.52 -3.00
N SER A 119 -6.88 -0.62 -4.20
CA SER A 119 -7.23 0.21 -5.35
C SER A 119 -8.70 0.03 -5.75
N ILE A 120 -9.13 -1.20 -6.00
CA ILE A 120 -10.50 -1.49 -6.44
C ILE A 120 -11.52 -1.05 -5.39
N LEU A 121 -11.32 -1.40 -4.13
CA LEU A 121 -12.24 -1.04 -3.05
C LEU A 121 -12.35 0.48 -2.90
N SER A 122 -11.23 1.19 -2.96
CA SER A 122 -11.20 2.64 -2.80
C SER A 122 -11.91 3.34 -3.96
N LEU A 123 -11.59 2.95 -5.21
CA LEU A 123 -12.20 3.53 -6.41
C LEU A 123 -13.69 3.19 -6.53
N TYR A 124 -14.08 1.97 -6.18
CA TYR A 124 -15.47 1.56 -6.21
C TYR A 124 -16.33 2.39 -5.25
N VAL A 125 -15.85 2.57 -4.02
CA VAL A 125 -16.58 3.27 -2.95
C VAL A 125 -16.55 4.78 -3.16
N SER A 126 -15.47 5.33 -3.74
CA SER A 126 -15.37 6.75 -4.05
C SER A 126 -16.23 7.19 -5.23
N THR A 127 -16.50 6.30 -6.20
CA THR A 127 -17.23 6.64 -7.43
C THR A 127 -18.76 6.48 -7.29
N ARG A 128 -19.24 5.89 -6.19
CA ARG A 128 -20.68 5.83 -5.90
C ARG A 128 -21.24 7.22 -5.60
N LYS A 129 -22.43 7.52 -6.13
CA LYS A 129 -23.18 8.75 -5.85
C LYS A 129 -23.21 9.02 -4.34
N PHE A 130 -22.95 10.28 -3.97
CA PHE A 130 -23.10 10.78 -2.60
C PHE A 130 -24.44 10.30 -2.04
N GLN A 131 -24.40 9.40 -1.06
CA GLN A 131 -25.56 9.13 -0.22
C GLN A 131 -25.49 10.19 0.88
N GLU A 132 -26.35 11.21 0.77
CA GLU A 132 -26.56 12.21 1.82
C GLU A 132 -26.76 11.52 3.18
#